data_AF-K2Q3M4-F1
#
_entry.id   AF-K2Q3M4-F1
#
_cell.length_a   1.000
_cell.length_b   1.000
_cell.length_c   1.000
_cell.angle_alpha   90.00
_cell.angle_beta   90.00
_cell.angle_gamma   90.00
#
_symmetry.space_group_name_H-M   'P 1'
#
loop_
_entity.id
_entity.type
_entity.pdbx_description
1 polymer ?
#
loop_
_entity_poly.entity_id
_entity_poly.type
_entity_poly.pdbx_seq_one_letter_code
_entity_poly.pdbx_strand_id
1 'polypeptide(L)'
;MVLSKIDQLLEAEVGNIIVGAVRHVDDYYIGLHSEHDAQAVLSKLRDVLATYELYLNDAKTRIYSSLEPINDLWAQRLRDHTVYYGSVEKIERAISEAVASSQAVGSDSPIKILIRSFDEWRLYSSHLWGYAEQNLQRIVQKHPHALDYACLLVSKRHALGLAIDREGWLSVAKIIIKRSLALAHDHEAIWMVWLLLVCKIELSTEIVDDLSKSRDPHMRALLIEAYIKGYVKSRPKLNLGNSLPTMDGNWLVSMTARSRGYSKATFSGDYATEFKHLADRNVRLINLEAHTKLVKKVNKRAISRTRYGYDDPEIEDQFHDGDNDYDPWAD
;
A
#
# COMPACT_ATOMS: atom_id res chain seq x y z
N MET A 1 17.45 -13.85 -11.26
CA MET A 1 18.26 -14.78 -12.07
C MET A 1 18.26 -16.22 -11.53
N VAL A 2 18.03 -16.46 -10.22
CA VAL A 2 17.94 -17.82 -9.63
C VAL A 2 16.62 -18.53 -9.93
N LEU A 3 15.47 -17.87 -9.76
CA LEU A 3 14.14 -18.49 -9.98
C LEU A 3 13.92 -18.90 -11.45
N SER A 4 14.41 -18.11 -12.40
CA SER A 4 14.38 -18.50 -13.82
C SER A 4 15.15 -19.78 -14.11
N LYS A 5 16.17 -20.11 -13.29
CA LYS A 5 16.91 -21.37 -13.42
C LYS A 5 16.16 -22.54 -12.80
N ILE A 6 15.43 -22.29 -11.71
CA ILE A 6 14.50 -23.25 -11.10
C ILE A 6 13.39 -23.61 -12.09
N ASP A 7 12.82 -22.62 -12.79
CA ASP A 7 11.80 -22.85 -13.84
C ASP A 7 12.31 -23.82 -14.91
N GLN A 8 13.53 -23.61 -15.42
CA GLN A 8 14.14 -24.48 -16.43
C GLN A 8 14.39 -25.90 -15.94
N LEU A 9 14.81 -26.07 -14.69
CA LEU A 9 15.06 -27.39 -14.09
C LEU A 9 13.75 -28.15 -13.88
N LEU A 10 12.72 -27.45 -13.40
CA LEU A 10 11.39 -28.04 -13.23
C LEU A 10 10.78 -28.45 -14.58
N GLU A 11 10.89 -27.60 -15.61
CA GLU A 11 10.41 -27.91 -16.97
C GLU A 11 11.15 -29.11 -17.57
N ALA A 12 12.46 -29.24 -17.35
CA ALA A 12 13.24 -30.37 -17.84
C ALA A 12 12.83 -31.71 -17.20
N GLU A 13 12.40 -31.70 -15.94
CA GLU A 13 12.12 -32.93 -15.18
C GLU A 13 10.64 -33.35 -15.21
N VAL A 14 9.71 -32.38 -15.25
CA VAL A 14 8.26 -32.64 -15.18
C VAL A 14 7.45 -31.83 -16.19
N GLY A 15 8.08 -31.19 -17.18
CA GLY A 15 7.38 -30.36 -18.18
C GLY A 15 6.36 -31.13 -19.02
N ASN A 16 6.52 -32.44 -19.19
CA ASN A 16 5.61 -33.28 -19.96
C ASN A 16 4.24 -33.50 -19.29
N ILE A 17 4.13 -33.29 -17.97
CA ILE A 17 2.87 -33.40 -17.22
C ILE A 17 2.25 -32.03 -16.91
N ILE A 18 2.95 -30.93 -17.21
CA ILE A 18 2.47 -29.56 -17.03
C ILE A 18 1.63 -29.13 -18.24
N VAL A 19 0.36 -28.79 -17.99
CA VAL A 19 -0.57 -28.27 -19.02
C VAL A 19 -0.32 -26.80 -19.30
N GLY A 20 0.07 -26.06 -18.28
CA GLY A 20 0.44 -24.65 -18.36
C GLY A 20 0.92 -24.14 -17.00
N ALA A 21 1.83 -23.19 -16.99
CA ALA A 21 2.35 -22.60 -15.76
C ALA A 21 2.53 -21.09 -15.89
N VAL A 22 2.29 -20.37 -14.80
CA VAL A 22 2.54 -18.94 -14.68
C VAL A 22 3.25 -18.71 -13.35
N ARG A 23 4.35 -17.95 -13.39
CA ARG A 23 5.05 -17.48 -12.20
C ARG A 23 4.97 -15.97 -12.10
N HIS A 24 4.60 -15.46 -10.92
CA HIS A 24 4.64 -14.05 -10.59
C HIS A 24 5.63 -13.80 -9.45
N VAL A 25 6.83 -13.31 -9.78
CA VAL A 25 7.96 -13.18 -8.84
C VAL A 25 8.24 -14.52 -8.15
N ASP A 26 7.74 -14.73 -6.94
CA ASP A 26 7.95 -15.95 -6.15
C ASP A 26 6.72 -16.89 -6.15
N ASP A 27 5.57 -16.44 -6.64
CA ASP A 27 4.32 -17.20 -6.64
C ASP A 27 4.17 -18.05 -7.91
N TYR A 28 3.90 -19.35 -7.75
CA TYR A 28 3.71 -20.32 -8.84
C TYR A 28 2.24 -20.73 -8.97
N TYR A 29 1.74 -20.75 -10.21
CA TYR A 29 0.47 -21.37 -10.59
C TYR A 29 0.74 -22.39 -11.68
N ILE A 30 0.51 -23.68 -11.42
CA ILE A 30 0.80 -24.78 -12.34
C ILE A 30 -0.47 -25.59 -12.56
N GLY A 31 -0.91 -25.68 -13.83
CA GLY A 31 -2.04 -26.46 -14.28
C GLY A 31 -1.62 -27.88 -14.66
N LEU A 32 -2.35 -28.88 -14.14
CA LEU A 32 -2.02 -30.30 -14.21
C LEU A 32 -3.28 -31.13 -14.48
N HIS A 33 -3.12 -32.34 -15.01
CA HIS A 33 -4.24 -33.20 -15.40
C HIS A 33 -4.86 -33.96 -14.22
N SER A 34 -4.07 -34.32 -13.21
CA SER A 34 -4.52 -35.10 -12.06
C SER A 34 -3.89 -34.64 -10.75
N GLU A 35 -4.51 -35.01 -9.63
CA GLU A 35 -3.94 -34.78 -8.30
C GLU A 35 -2.63 -35.56 -8.10
N HIS A 36 -2.49 -36.72 -8.74
CA HIS A 36 -1.25 -37.49 -8.73
C HIS A 36 -0.11 -36.71 -9.39
N ASP A 37 -0.37 -36.12 -10.56
CA ASP A 37 0.60 -35.25 -11.24
C ASP A 37 0.93 -34.02 -10.40
N ALA A 38 -0.07 -33.46 -9.70
CA ALA A 38 0.12 -32.35 -8.77
C ALA A 38 1.06 -32.67 -7.61
N GLN A 39 0.91 -33.85 -7.00
CA GLN A 39 1.83 -34.29 -5.96
C GLN A 39 3.24 -34.54 -6.52
N ALA A 40 3.35 -35.14 -7.71
CA ALA A 40 4.64 -35.39 -8.36
C ALA A 40 5.39 -34.09 -8.68
N VAL A 41 4.72 -33.12 -9.31
CA VAL A 41 5.29 -31.79 -9.61
C VAL A 41 5.63 -31.04 -8.33
N LEU A 42 4.76 -31.07 -7.31
CA LEU A 42 5.02 -30.40 -6.04
C LEU A 42 6.25 -30.97 -5.31
N SER A 43 6.37 -32.30 -5.27
CA SER A 43 7.55 -32.96 -4.70
C SER A 43 8.81 -32.53 -5.45
N LYS A 44 8.74 -32.48 -6.78
CA LYS A 44 9.90 -32.13 -7.59
C LYS A 44 10.29 -30.66 -7.46
N LEU A 45 9.32 -29.77 -7.38
CA LEU A 45 9.55 -28.36 -7.09
C LEU A 45 10.24 -28.16 -5.74
N ARG A 46 9.86 -28.93 -4.69
CA ARG A 46 10.56 -28.91 -3.40
C ARG A 46 12.03 -29.31 -3.53
N ASP A 47 12.30 -30.39 -4.27
CA ASP A 47 13.67 -30.88 -4.48
C ASP A 47 14.53 -29.83 -5.19
N VAL A 48 14.02 -29.22 -6.27
CA VAL A 48 14.74 -28.20 -7.02
C VAL A 48 14.98 -26.96 -6.16
N LEU A 49 13.98 -26.49 -5.41
CA LEU A 49 14.13 -25.34 -4.51
C LEU A 49 15.17 -25.60 -3.41
N ALA A 50 15.19 -26.82 -2.85
CA ALA A 50 16.14 -27.19 -1.81
C ALA A 50 17.60 -27.11 -2.28
N THR A 51 17.89 -27.34 -3.57
CA THR A 51 19.25 -27.17 -4.12
C THR A 51 19.78 -25.73 -4.06
N TYR A 52 18.88 -24.75 -3.91
CA TYR A 52 19.20 -23.33 -3.76
C TYR A 52 18.93 -22.82 -2.33
N GLU A 53 18.77 -23.73 -1.36
CA GLU A 53 18.42 -23.41 0.03
C GLU A 53 17.08 -22.64 0.16
N LEU A 54 16.18 -22.82 -0.81
CA LEU A 54 14.84 -22.26 -0.81
C LEU A 54 13.81 -23.31 -0.39
N TYR A 55 12.75 -22.87 0.28
CA TYR A 55 11.69 -23.73 0.77
C TYR A 55 10.32 -23.18 0.41
N LEU A 56 9.39 -24.09 0.09
CA LEU A 56 7.99 -23.72 -0.07
C LEU A 56 7.36 -23.44 1.30
N ASN A 57 6.44 -22.49 1.31
CA ASN A 57 5.60 -22.25 2.47
C ASN A 57 4.42 -23.24 2.42
N ASP A 58 4.51 -24.34 3.18
CA ASP A 58 3.47 -25.38 3.19
C ASP A 58 2.09 -24.85 3.63
N ALA A 59 2.03 -23.80 4.44
CA ALA A 59 0.75 -23.20 4.84
C ALA A 59 0.05 -22.47 3.68
N LYS A 60 0.83 -21.97 2.70
CA LYS A 60 0.34 -21.27 1.50
C LYS A 60 0.23 -22.16 0.28
N THR A 61 0.89 -23.33 0.27
CA THR A 61 0.94 -24.23 -0.87
C THR A 61 -0.25 -25.18 -0.84
N ARG A 62 -1.08 -25.16 -1.88
CA ARG A 62 -2.30 -25.97 -1.95
C ARG A 62 -2.51 -26.50 -3.37
N ILE A 63 -3.06 -27.71 -3.45
CA ILE A 63 -3.54 -28.31 -4.71
C ILE A 63 -5.05 -28.07 -4.75
N TYR A 64 -5.51 -27.46 -5.83
CA TYR A 64 -6.92 -27.13 -6.05
C TYR A 64 -7.47 -27.99 -7.19
N SER A 65 -8.68 -28.53 -6.99
CA SER A 65 -9.42 -29.19 -8.07
C SER A 65 -10.13 -28.16 -8.94
N SER A 66 -10.27 -28.43 -10.24
CA SER A 66 -10.97 -27.55 -11.20
C SER A 66 -12.46 -27.36 -10.89
N LEU A 67 -13.04 -28.20 -10.02
CA LEU A 67 -14.42 -28.08 -9.55
C LEU A 67 -14.57 -27.09 -8.38
N GLU A 68 -13.47 -26.57 -7.84
CA GLU A 68 -13.53 -25.48 -6.88
C GLU A 68 -13.79 -24.14 -7.60
N PRO A 69 -14.55 -23.23 -6.99
CA PRO A 69 -14.84 -21.93 -7.59
C PRO A 69 -13.57 -21.21 -8.04
N ILE A 70 -13.47 -20.87 -9.33
CA ILE A 70 -12.34 -20.12 -9.92
C ILE A 70 -12.11 -18.77 -9.20
N ASN A 71 -13.19 -18.20 -8.66
CA ASN A 71 -13.13 -17.03 -7.79
C ASN A 71 -13.65 -17.42 -6.40
N ASP A 72 -12.99 -16.88 -5.39
CA ASP A 72 -13.48 -16.88 -4.02
C ASP A 72 -14.95 -16.45 -3.94
N LEU A 73 -15.85 -17.37 -3.58
CA LEU A 73 -17.29 -17.10 -3.50
C LEU A 73 -17.61 -15.95 -2.54
N TRP A 74 -16.82 -15.81 -1.47
CA TRP A 74 -16.95 -14.70 -0.53
C TRP A 74 -16.70 -13.35 -1.23
N ALA A 75 -15.74 -13.28 -2.15
CA ALA A 75 -15.40 -12.05 -2.85
C ALA A 75 -16.46 -11.66 -3.87
N GLN A 76 -17.12 -12.65 -4.50
CA GLN A 76 -18.28 -12.42 -5.37
C GLN A 76 -19.47 -11.87 -4.57
N ARG A 77 -19.84 -12.54 -3.48
CA ARG A 77 -20.94 -12.10 -2.60
C ARG A 77 -20.71 -10.70 -2.05
N LEU A 78 -19.49 -10.41 -1.61
CA LEU A 78 -19.15 -9.08 -1.14
C LEU A 78 -19.31 -8.04 -2.26
N ARG A 79 -18.87 -8.35 -3.48
CA ARG A 79 -19.02 -7.43 -4.62
C ARG A 79 -20.48 -7.09 -4.91
N ASP A 80 -21.40 -8.04 -4.75
CA ASP A 80 -22.85 -7.81 -4.90
C ASP A 80 -23.38 -6.78 -3.89
N HIS A 81 -22.79 -6.73 -2.69
CA HIS A 81 -23.12 -5.75 -1.66
C HIS A 81 -22.44 -4.39 -1.86
N THR A 82 -21.45 -4.31 -2.75
CA THR A 82 -20.71 -3.07 -3.05
C THR A 82 -21.10 -2.45 -4.40
N VAL A 83 -22.19 -2.94 -5.02
CA VAL A 83 -22.61 -2.50 -6.36
C VAL A 83 -23.06 -1.05 -6.38
N TYR A 84 -23.64 -0.48 -5.32
CA TYR A 84 -24.08 0.93 -5.33
C TYR A 84 -24.33 1.47 -3.91
N TYR A 85 -23.85 2.68 -3.65
CA TYR A 85 -24.03 3.38 -2.37
C TYR A 85 -25.00 4.56 -2.50
N GLY A 86 -26.29 4.24 -2.60
CA GLY A 86 -27.36 5.25 -2.68
C GLY A 86 -27.89 5.74 -1.35
N SER A 87 -27.53 5.09 -0.23
CA SER A 87 -28.03 5.43 1.10
C SER A 87 -27.08 4.96 2.19
N VAL A 88 -27.28 5.45 3.42
CA VAL A 88 -26.50 5.05 4.59
C VAL A 88 -26.65 3.55 4.88
N GLU A 89 -27.85 3.01 4.76
CA GLU A 89 -28.16 1.60 5.03
C GLU A 89 -27.40 0.66 4.09
N LYS A 90 -27.21 1.08 2.82
CA LYS A 90 -26.40 0.30 1.86
C LYS A 90 -24.92 0.30 2.23
N ILE A 91 -24.38 1.44 2.68
CA ILE A 91 -23.01 1.54 3.17
C ILE A 91 -22.83 0.66 4.41
N GLU A 92 -23.75 0.76 5.37
CA GLU A 92 -23.75 -0.03 6.60
C GLU A 92 -23.78 -1.53 6.31
N ARG A 93 -24.66 -1.96 5.40
CA ARG A 93 -24.74 -3.36 4.98
C ARG A 93 -23.45 -3.84 4.34
N ALA A 94 -22.86 -3.05 3.44
CA ALA A 94 -21.60 -3.40 2.80
C ALA A 94 -20.43 -3.50 3.80
N ILE A 95 -20.37 -2.57 4.76
CA ILE A 95 -19.38 -2.61 5.86
C ILE A 95 -19.58 -3.88 6.69
N SER A 96 -20.82 -4.17 7.08
CA SER A 96 -21.15 -5.33 7.90
C SER A 96 -20.76 -6.64 7.21
N GLU A 97 -21.06 -6.76 5.92
CA GLU A 97 -20.69 -7.93 5.12
C GLU A 97 -19.17 -8.07 4.97
N ALA A 98 -18.46 -6.96 4.75
CA ALA A 98 -17.00 -6.97 4.64
C ALA A 98 -16.33 -7.39 5.95
N VAL A 99 -16.82 -6.91 7.10
CA VAL A 99 -16.32 -7.29 8.42
C VAL A 99 -16.61 -8.76 8.71
N ALA A 100 -17.83 -9.23 8.43
CA ALA A 100 -18.19 -10.64 8.62
C ALA A 100 -17.35 -11.56 7.73
N SER A 101 -17.17 -11.20 6.45
CA SER A 101 -16.30 -11.91 5.52
C SER A 101 -14.84 -11.91 5.97
N SER A 102 -14.33 -10.79 6.49
CA SER A 102 -12.96 -10.68 7.01
C SER A 102 -12.71 -11.63 8.17
N GLN A 103 -13.67 -11.74 9.08
CA GLN A 103 -13.61 -12.69 10.20
C GLN A 103 -13.68 -14.14 9.72
N ALA A 104 -14.58 -14.45 8.78
CA ALA A 104 -14.74 -15.80 8.25
C ALA A 104 -13.50 -16.30 7.48
N VAL A 105 -12.85 -15.41 6.72
CA VAL A 105 -11.66 -15.72 5.92
C VAL A 105 -10.36 -15.59 6.73
N GLY A 106 -10.38 -14.86 7.85
CA GLY A 106 -9.18 -14.57 8.65
C GLY A 106 -8.20 -13.62 7.91
N SER A 107 -8.73 -12.70 7.11
CA SER A 107 -7.93 -11.79 6.27
C SER A 107 -8.56 -10.41 6.18
N ASP A 108 -7.75 -9.37 6.02
CA ASP A 108 -8.21 -8.00 5.74
C ASP A 108 -8.58 -7.78 4.25
N SER A 109 -8.44 -8.80 3.41
CA SER A 109 -8.77 -8.73 1.98
C SER A 109 -10.22 -8.27 1.69
N PRO A 110 -11.26 -8.73 2.41
CA PRO A 110 -12.62 -8.23 2.26
C PRO A 110 -12.74 -6.73 2.55
N ILE A 111 -12.03 -6.23 3.56
CA ILE A 111 -12.00 -4.79 3.87
C ILE A 111 -11.34 -4.00 2.75
N LYS A 112 -10.25 -4.50 2.16
CA LYS A 112 -9.62 -3.87 0.99
C LYS A 112 -10.58 -3.77 -0.20
N ILE A 113 -11.39 -4.80 -0.44
CA ILE A 113 -12.42 -4.79 -1.49
C ILE A 113 -13.46 -3.70 -1.21
N LEU A 114 -13.96 -3.61 0.02
CA LEU A 114 -14.89 -2.55 0.43
C LEU A 114 -14.32 -1.14 0.24
N ILE A 115 -13.07 -0.90 0.64
CA ILE A 115 -12.49 0.44 0.52
C ILE A 115 -12.22 0.77 -0.96
N ARG A 116 -11.84 -0.22 -1.78
CA ARG A 116 -11.77 -0.04 -3.24
C ARG A 116 -13.12 0.31 -3.83
N SER A 117 -14.21 -0.35 -3.43
CA SER A 117 -15.53 0.00 -3.96
C SER A 117 -15.98 1.41 -3.55
N PHE A 118 -15.59 1.90 -2.38
CA PHE A 118 -15.80 3.30 -2.01
C PHE A 118 -15.09 4.28 -2.96
N ASP A 119 -13.88 3.93 -3.43
CA ASP A 119 -13.14 4.71 -4.43
C ASP A 119 -13.81 4.63 -5.81
N GLU A 120 -14.27 3.44 -6.21
CA GLU A 120 -15.00 3.22 -7.47
C GLU A 120 -16.25 4.07 -7.56
N TRP A 121 -17.01 4.13 -6.47
CA TRP A 121 -18.21 4.96 -6.35
C TRP A 121 -17.93 6.42 -6.04
N ARG A 122 -16.66 6.82 -5.96
CA ARG A 122 -16.23 8.17 -5.61
C ARG A 122 -16.91 8.68 -4.34
N LEU A 123 -17.06 7.80 -3.36
CA LEU A 123 -17.78 8.09 -2.10
C LEU A 123 -17.15 9.29 -1.38
N TYR A 124 -15.85 9.52 -1.58
CA TYR A 124 -15.10 10.71 -1.15
C TYR A 124 -15.63 12.04 -1.68
N SER A 125 -16.50 12.06 -2.69
CA SER A 125 -17.18 13.26 -3.21
C SER A 125 -18.69 13.26 -2.92
N SER A 126 -19.22 12.20 -2.31
CA SER A 126 -20.65 12.07 -2.01
C SER A 126 -21.04 12.80 -0.71
N HIS A 127 -22.32 13.11 -0.59
CA HIS A 127 -22.94 13.59 0.65
C HIS A 127 -22.93 12.53 1.76
N LEU A 128 -22.82 11.24 1.40
CA LEU A 128 -22.73 10.12 2.34
C LEU A 128 -21.34 9.98 2.98
N TRP A 129 -20.37 10.79 2.56
CA TRP A 129 -18.99 10.69 3.05
C TRP A 129 -18.88 10.77 4.57
N GLY A 130 -19.65 11.63 5.24
CA GLY A 130 -19.55 11.78 6.70
C GLY A 130 -19.77 10.46 7.44
N TYR A 131 -20.75 9.66 6.99
CA TYR A 131 -20.99 8.32 7.55
C TYR A 131 -19.86 7.35 7.19
N ALA A 132 -19.39 7.37 5.93
CA ALA A 132 -18.31 6.50 5.48
C ALA A 132 -16.99 6.79 6.23
N GLU A 133 -16.63 8.06 6.42
CA GLU A 133 -15.41 8.52 7.09
C GLU A 133 -15.34 8.05 8.55
N GLN A 134 -16.42 8.22 9.31
CA GLN A 134 -16.49 7.74 10.69
C GLN A 134 -16.31 6.22 10.78
N ASN A 135 -16.83 5.48 9.81
CA ASN A 135 -16.63 4.04 9.75
C ASN A 135 -15.21 3.65 9.29
N LEU A 136 -14.61 4.37 8.34
CA LEU A 136 -13.22 4.17 7.95
C LEU A 136 -12.29 4.34 9.16
N GLN A 137 -12.49 5.39 9.97
CA GLN A 137 -11.75 5.63 11.22
C GLN A 137 -11.83 4.45 12.20
N ARG A 138 -12.97 3.74 12.26
CA ARG A 138 -13.16 2.54 13.10
C ARG A 138 -12.51 1.30 12.47
N ILE A 139 -12.69 1.11 11.16
CA ILE A 139 -12.18 -0.03 10.41
C ILE A 139 -10.66 -0.09 10.52
N VAL A 140 -9.95 1.02 10.28
CA VAL A 140 -8.48 1.04 10.26
C VAL A 140 -7.83 0.70 11.61
N GLN A 141 -8.55 0.88 12.72
CA GLN A 141 -8.05 0.50 14.04
C GLN A 141 -8.02 -1.02 14.22
N LYS A 142 -8.94 -1.75 13.57
CA LYS A 142 -9.09 -3.21 13.67
C LYS A 142 -8.48 -3.97 12.49
N HIS A 143 -8.36 -3.32 11.33
CA HIS A 143 -7.88 -3.90 10.07
C HIS A 143 -6.64 -3.14 9.57
N PRO A 144 -5.48 -3.31 10.23
CA PRO A 144 -4.27 -2.54 9.96
C PRO A 144 -3.75 -2.74 8.53
N HIS A 145 -3.97 -3.91 7.92
CA HIS A 145 -3.49 -4.17 6.57
C HIS A 145 -4.31 -3.47 5.48
N ALA A 146 -5.42 -2.82 5.84
CA ALA A 146 -6.25 -2.01 4.93
C ALA A 146 -6.11 -0.49 5.19
N LEU A 147 -5.22 -0.10 6.11
CA LEU A 147 -5.00 1.28 6.53
C LEU A 147 -4.61 2.21 5.37
N ASP A 148 -3.67 1.76 4.54
CA ASP A 148 -3.16 2.45 3.36
C ASP A 148 -4.28 2.82 2.38
N TYR A 149 -5.24 1.91 2.14
CA TYR A 149 -6.40 2.17 1.29
C TYR A 149 -7.28 3.30 1.84
N ALA A 150 -7.52 3.31 3.15
CA ALA A 150 -8.29 4.37 3.80
C ALA A 150 -7.54 5.72 3.74
N CYS A 151 -6.22 5.71 3.95
CA CYS A 151 -5.38 6.91 3.84
C CYS A 151 -5.49 7.53 2.45
N LEU A 152 -5.42 6.71 1.40
CA LEU A 152 -5.52 7.16 0.02
C LEU A 152 -6.88 7.82 -0.25
N LEU A 153 -8.00 7.22 0.19
CA LEU A 153 -9.33 7.82 0.04
C LEU A 153 -9.48 9.18 0.73
N VAL A 154 -9.00 9.28 1.97
CA VAL A 154 -9.09 10.53 2.74
C VAL A 154 -8.20 11.60 2.11
N SER A 155 -6.99 11.21 1.67
CA SER A 155 -6.07 12.10 0.96
C SER A 155 -6.68 12.61 -0.36
N LYS A 156 -7.42 11.77 -1.09
CA LYS A 156 -8.15 12.15 -2.31
C LYS A 156 -9.20 13.20 -2.01
N ARG A 157 -10.00 12.99 -0.97
CA ARG A 157 -11.01 13.98 -0.55
C ARG A 157 -10.36 15.32 -0.21
N HIS A 158 -9.29 15.30 0.57
CA HIS A 158 -8.54 16.51 0.92
C HIS A 158 -7.96 17.20 -0.33
N ALA A 159 -7.41 16.44 -1.26
CA ALA A 159 -6.83 16.96 -2.51
C ALA A 159 -7.88 17.66 -3.40
N LEU A 160 -9.13 17.21 -3.35
CA LEU A 160 -10.27 17.85 -4.00
C LEU A 160 -10.75 19.13 -3.29
N GLY A 161 -10.16 19.49 -2.15
CA GLY A 161 -10.54 20.66 -1.36
C GLY A 161 -11.79 20.45 -0.49
N LEU A 162 -12.23 19.20 -0.34
CA LEU A 162 -13.40 18.86 0.48
C LEU A 162 -13.00 18.69 1.95
N ALA A 163 -13.94 18.99 2.85
CA ALA A 163 -13.73 18.89 4.29
C ALA A 163 -13.58 17.43 4.75
N ILE A 164 -12.64 17.20 5.66
CA ILE A 164 -12.38 15.92 6.34
C ILE A 164 -12.45 16.12 7.85
N ASP A 165 -12.75 15.07 8.60
CA ASP A 165 -12.75 15.09 10.06
C ASP A 165 -11.31 15.05 10.63
N ARG A 166 -10.67 16.23 10.67
CA ARG A 166 -9.28 16.38 11.10
C ARG A 166 -9.05 15.92 12.54
N GLU A 167 -9.98 16.18 13.44
CA GLU A 167 -9.86 15.83 14.86
C GLU A 167 -10.01 14.32 15.07
N GLY A 168 -10.96 13.69 14.38
CA GLY A 168 -11.11 12.24 14.38
C GLY A 168 -9.88 11.54 13.82
N TRP A 169 -9.35 11.97 12.67
CA TRP A 169 -8.13 11.37 12.10
C TRP A 169 -6.89 11.56 12.99
N LEU A 170 -6.74 12.72 13.64
CA LEU A 170 -5.66 12.93 14.61
C LEU A 170 -5.78 11.97 15.81
N SER A 171 -7.01 11.76 16.31
CA SER A 171 -7.28 10.85 17.41
C SER A 171 -7.00 9.39 17.05
N VAL A 172 -7.42 8.95 15.86
CA VAL A 172 -7.12 7.61 15.31
C VAL A 172 -5.61 7.43 15.13
N ALA A 173 -4.93 8.42 14.56
CA ALA A 173 -3.48 8.36 14.33
C ALA A 173 -2.72 8.22 15.65
N LYS A 174 -3.10 8.93 16.73
CA LYS A 174 -2.49 8.77 18.06
C LYS A 174 -2.56 7.33 18.55
N ILE A 175 -3.72 6.68 18.40
CA ILE A 175 -3.93 5.30 18.82
C ILE A 175 -3.04 4.35 18.01
N ILE A 176 -3.06 4.49 16.67
CA ILE A 176 -2.32 3.61 15.77
C ILE A 176 -0.81 3.80 15.96
N ILE A 177 -0.31 5.03 15.96
CA ILE A 177 1.12 5.34 16.14
C ILE A 177 1.64 4.77 17.45
N LYS A 178 0.93 5.01 18.57
CA LYS A 178 1.36 4.52 19.89
C LYS A 178 1.42 2.99 19.93
N ARG A 179 0.44 2.31 19.35
CA ARG A 179 0.42 0.84 19.25
C ARG A 179 1.54 0.32 18.34
N SER A 180 1.72 0.93 17.18
CA SER A 180 2.71 0.55 16.18
C SER A 180 4.14 0.70 16.70
N LEU A 181 4.46 1.81 17.37
CA LEU A 181 5.77 2.02 17.98
C LEU A 181 6.08 1.00 19.08
N ALA A 182 5.08 0.59 19.87
CA ALA A 182 5.25 -0.42 20.91
C ALA A 182 5.55 -1.82 20.35
N LEU A 183 5.09 -2.12 19.13
CA LEU A 183 5.25 -3.42 18.48
C LEU A 183 6.35 -3.44 17.40
N ALA A 184 7.05 -2.32 17.18
CA ALA A 184 7.96 -2.12 16.05
C ALA A 184 7.30 -2.42 14.68
N HIS A 185 6.02 -2.08 14.55
CA HIS A 185 5.26 -2.18 13.29
C HIS A 185 5.23 -0.81 12.61
N ASP A 186 6.35 -0.43 11.97
CA ASP A 186 6.52 0.94 11.46
C ASP A 186 5.60 1.26 10.27
N HIS A 187 5.13 0.26 9.51
CA HIS A 187 4.30 0.47 8.31
C HIS A 187 3.03 1.28 8.60
N GLU A 188 2.25 0.89 9.61
CA GLU A 188 1.01 1.59 9.94
C GLU A 188 1.26 2.99 10.50
N ALA A 189 2.33 3.16 11.28
CA ALA A 189 2.73 4.46 11.78
C ALA A 189 3.12 5.39 10.64
N ILE A 190 3.90 4.91 9.65
CA ILE A 190 4.31 5.69 8.48
C ILE A 190 3.08 6.17 7.71
N TRP A 191 2.11 5.30 7.44
CA TRP A 191 0.88 5.67 6.72
C TRP A 191 0.04 6.69 7.46
N MET A 192 -0.07 6.58 8.79
CA MET A 192 -0.76 7.58 9.60
C MET A 192 -0.06 8.93 9.59
N VAL A 193 1.25 8.95 9.80
CA VAL A 193 2.02 10.20 9.73
C VAL A 193 1.91 10.80 8.34
N TRP A 194 2.05 10.00 7.29
CA TRP A 194 1.88 10.45 5.91
C TRP A 194 0.52 11.09 5.66
N LEU A 195 -0.58 10.45 6.11
CA LEU A 195 -1.93 10.97 5.96
C LEU A 195 -2.08 12.33 6.64
N LEU A 196 -1.62 12.45 7.88
CA LEU A 196 -1.69 13.71 8.63
C LEU A 196 -0.94 14.83 7.90
N LEU A 197 0.26 14.55 7.38
CA LEU A 197 1.05 15.54 6.66
C LEU A 197 0.41 15.96 5.33
N VAL A 198 -0.08 14.99 4.54
CA VAL A 198 -0.75 15.26 3.25
C VAL A 198 -2.03 16.06 3.47
N CYS A 199 -2.78 15.77 4.53
CA CYS A 199 -3.99 16.49 4.93
C CYS A 199 -3.71 17.81 5.68
N LYS A 200 -2.44 18.16 5.87
CA LYS A 200 -1.99 19.36 6.60
C LYS A 200 -2.60 19.43 8.01
N ILE A 201 -2.63 18.29 8.70
CA ILE A 201 -3.00 18.16 10.11
C ILE A 201 -1.70 18.21 10.92
N GLU A 202 -1.61 19.16 11.84
CA GLU A 202 -0.41 19.38 12.65
C GLU A 202 -0.19 18.22 13.62
N LEU A 203 1.06 17.78 13.76
CA LEU A 203 1.45 16.76 14.74
C LEU A 203 1.72 17.44 16.09
N SER A 204 1.18 16.87 17.17
CA SER A 204 1.50 17.34 18.52
C SER A 204 2.96 17.03 18.87
N THR A 205 3.54 17.84 19.75
CA THR A 205 4.93 17.66 20.23
C THR A 205 5.15 16.29 20.84
N GLU A 206 4.18 15.77 21.59
CA GLU A 206 4.18 14.42 22.17
C GLU A 206 4.37 13.33 21.10
N ILE A 207 3.59 13.37 20.01
CA ILE A 207 3.69 12.39 18.92
C ILE A 207 5.06 12.48 18.26
N VAL A 208 5.58 13.70 18.06
CA VAL A 208 6.87 13.94 17.41
C VAL A 208 8.01 13.38 18.25
N ASP A 209 7.97 13.57 19.57
CA ASP A 209 8.96 13.04 20.50
C ASP A 209 8.94 11.50 20.51
N ASP A 210 7.76 10.88 20.43
CA ASP A 210 7.64 9.43 20.33
C ASP A 210 8.13 8.89 19.00
N LEU A 211 7.73 9.49 17.88
CA LEU A 211 8.19 9.10 16.54
C LEU A 211 9.69 9.30 16.35
N SER A 212 10.29 10.30 17.02
CA SER A 212 11.74 10.55 16.98
C SER A 212 12.56 9.39 17.57
N LYS A 213 11.95 8.50 18.35
CA LYS A 213 12.58 7.30 18.91
C LYS A 213 12.60 6.13 17.91
N SER A 214 11.80 6.18 16.84
CA SER A 214 11.79 5.12 15.82
C SER A 214 13.16 5.03 15.13
N ARG A 215 13.59 3.79 14.88
CA ARG A 215 14.81 3.49 14.13
C ARG A 215 14.55 3.36 12.63
N ASP A 216 13.28 3.32 12.21
CA ASP A 216 12.92 3.16 10.82
C ASP A 216 13.39 4.38 9.98
N PRO A 217 14.18 4.15 8.92
CA PRO A 217 14.68 5.23 8.07
C PRO A 217 13.57 6.04 7.38
N HIS A 218 12.44 5.42 7.01
CA HIS A 218 11.35 6.10 6.31
C HIS A 218 10.63 7.08 7.24
N MET A 219 10.30 6.65 8.46
CA MET A 219 9.72 7.48 9.50
C MET A 219 10.61 8.68 9.82
N ARG A 220 11.91 8.44 10.03
CA ARG A 220 12.88 9.50 10.34
C ARG A 220 13.00 10.51 9.19
N ALA A 221 13.05 10.05 7.94
CA ALA A 221 13.08 10.93 6.77
C ALA A 221 11.77 11.72 6.62
N LEU A 222 10.62 11.10 6.90
CA LEU A 222 9.30 11.74 6.87
C LEU A 222 9.19 12.86 7.92
N LEU A 223 9.69 12.63 9.14
CA LEU A 223 9.76 13.66 10.20
C LEU A 223 10.62 14.86 9.81
N ILE A 224 11.75 14.62 9.12
CA ILE A 224 12.58 15.72 8.60
C ILE A 224 11.77 16.56 7.62
N GLU A 225 11.10 15.94 6.65
CA GLU A 225 10.29 16.68 5.67
C GLU A 225 9.13 17.42 6.34
N ALA A 226 8.49 16.80 7.33
CA ALA A 226 7.42 17.40 8.12
C ALA A 226 7.88 18.68 8.83
N TYR A 227 9.06 18.65 9.47
CA TYR A 227 9.65 19.81 10.12
C TYR A 227 10.01 20.92 9.12
N ILE A 228 10.68 20.57 8.02
CA ILE A 228 11.08 21.55 6.99
C ILE A 228 9.86 22.23 6.34
N LYS A 229 8.75 21.52 6.21
CA LYS A 229 7.48 22.06 5.70
C LYS A 229 6.66 22.83 6.74
N GLY A 230 7.07 22.82 8.01
CA GLY A 230 6.37 23.52 9.10
C GLY A 230 5.13 22.80 9.64
N TYR A 231 4.95 21.51 9.33
CA TYR A 231 3.87 20.69 9.92
C TYR A 231 4.17 20.24 11.34
N VAL A 232 5.40 20.47 11.80
CA VAL A 232 5.86 20.19 13.15
C VAL A 232 6.55 21.42 13.69
N LYS A 233 6.13 21.89 14.87
CA LYS A 233 6.72 23.05 15.55
C LYS A 233 8.09 22.74 16.16
N SER A 234 8.25 21.57 16.76
CA SER A 234 9.50 21.15 17.39
C SER A 234 10.43 20.47 16.39
N ARG A 235 11.74 20.74 16.48
CA ARG A 235 12.73 20.01 15.69
C ARG A 235 12.81 18.57 16.21
N PRO A 236 12.54 17.53 15.37
CA PRO A 236 12.64 16.13 15.78
C PRO A 236 14.05 15.81 16.28
N LYS A 237 14.20 14.95 17.30
CA LYS A 237 15.51 14.58 17.86
C LYS A 237 16.00 13.27 17.28
N LEU A 238 16.58 13.33 16.08
CA LEU A 238 16.93 12.12 15.31
C LEU A 238 18.37 11.61 15.49
N ASN A 239 19.20 12.29 16.29
CA ASN A 239 20.58 11.91 16.61
C ASN A 239 21.42 11.46 15.39
N LEU A 240 21.45 12.27 14.33
CA LEU A 240 22.14 11.93 13.07
C LEU A 240 23.68 11.93 13.17
N GLY A 241 24.25 12.49 14.24
CA GLY A 241 25.70 12.62 14.40
C GLY A 241 26.35 13.63 13.45
N ASN A 242 27.68 13.61 13.40
CA ASN A 242 28.50 14.51 12.58
C ASN A 242 28.84 13.96 11.19
N SER A 243 28.49 12.70 10.93
CA SER A 243 28.77 12.01 9.67
C SER A 243 27.51 11.27 9.21
N LEU A 244 27.16 11.45 7.93
CA LEU A 244 25.95 10.90 7.32
C LEU A 244 26.31 9.70 6.44
N PRO A 245 26.02 8.46 6.84
CA PRO A 245 26.35 7.27 6.07
C PRO A 245 25.56 7.20 4.75
N THR A 246 26.21 6.68 3.71
CA THR A 246 25.62 6.48 2.37
C THR A 246 25.32 5.02 2.02
N MET A 247 25.87 4.08 2.80
CA MET A 247 25.81 2.64 2.52
C MET A 247 24.90 1.85 3.46
N ASP A 248 24.48 2.45 4.58
CA ASP A 248 23.63 1.78 5.57
C ASP A 248 22.14 2.00 5.28
N GLY A 249 21.27 1.38 6.08
CA GLY A 249 19.83 1.58 5.98
C GLY A 249 19.38 3.04 6.16
N ASN A 250 20.22 3.93 6.70
CA ASN A 250 19.91 5.34 6.93
C ASN A 250 20.25 6.24 5.74
N TRP A 251 20.71 5.70 4.60
CA TRP A 251 21.06 6.48 3.42
C TRP A 251 19.95 7.47 3.01
N LEU A 252 18.67 7.08 3.12
CA LEU A 252 17.51 7.93 2.83
C LEU A 252 17.42 9.12 3.80
N VAL A 253 17.65 8.87 5.09
CA VAL A 253 17.64 9.90 6.15
C VAL A 253 18.81 10.86 5.93
N SER A 254 20.00 10.32 5.67
CA SER A 254 21.22 11.08 5.35
C SER A 254 20.98 12.04 4.18
N MET A 255 20.48 11.50 3.07
CA MET A 255 20.20 12.26 1.85
C MET A 255 19.14 13.34 2.08
N THR A 256 18.03 12.99 2.75
CA THR A 256 16.95 13.94 3.08
C THR A 256 17.44 15.03 4.02
N ALA A 257 18.18 14.67 5.08
CA ALA A 257 18.68 15.60 6.07
C ALA A 257 19.60 16.66 5.46
N ARG A 258 20.53 16.24 4.58
CA ARG A 258 21.49 17.15 3.96
C ARG A 258 20.84 18.01 2.88
N SER A 259 20.09 17.40 1.97
CA SER A 259 19.47 18.10 0.82
C SER A 259 18.45 19.15 1.25
N ARG A 260 17.73 18.89 2.36
CA ARG A 260 16.72 19.80 2.90
C ARG A 260 17.28 20.80 3.92
N GLY A 261 18.59 20.77 4.18
CA GLY A 261 19.25 21.68 5.12
C GLY A 261 18.96 21.40 6.60
N TYR A 262 18.39 20.24 6.92
CA TYR A 262 18.14 19.81 8.30
C TYR A 262 19.45 19.48 9.04
N SER A 263 20.47 18.98 8.33
CA SER A 263 21.82 18.76 8.87
C SER A 263 22.89 19.36 7.94
N LYS A 264 23.98 19.84 8.55
CA LYS A 264 25.20 20.29 7.85
C LYS A 264 26.34 19.26 7.92
N ALA A 265 26.08 18.09 8.50
CA ALA A 265 27.05 17.01 8.57
C ALA A 265 27.51 16.55 7.18
N THR A 266 28.74 16.05 7.08
CA THR A 266 29.32 15.55 5.83
C THR A 266 28.91 14.11 5.57
N PHE A 267 28.72 13.74 4.31
CA PHE A 267 28.52 12.34 3.94
C PHE A 267 29.78 11.50 4.21
N SER A 268 29.58 10.21 4.46
CA SER A 268 30.64 9.19 4.60
C SER A 268 30.28 7.90 3.86
N GLY A 269 31.29 7.07 3.62
CA GLY A 269 31.20 5.86 2.81
C GLY A 269 31.55 6.10 1.34
N ASP A 270 31.47 5.03 0.55
CA ASP A 270 32.01 4.98 -0.81
C ASP A 270 31.28 5.93 -1.78
N TYR A 271 30.01 6.23 -1.52
CA TYR A 271 29.19 7.13 -2.37
C TYR A 271 29.08 8.56 -1.82
N ALA A 272 29.98 8.99 -0.92
CA ALA A 272 29.89 10.31 -0.28
C ALA A 272 29.95 11.46 -1.29
N THR A 273 30.74 11.32 -2.37
CA THR A 273 30.87 12.29 -3.44
C THR A 273 29.60 12.46 -4.26
N GLU A 274 28.96 11.35 -4.60
CA GLU A 274 27.72 11.26 -5.38
C GLU A 274 26.56 11.82 -4.57
N PHE A 275 26.43 11.41 -3.30
CA PHE A 275 25.40 11.93 -2.40
C PHE A 275 25.56 13.44 -2.18
N LYS A 276 26.81 13.92 -2.05
CA LYS A 276 27.08 15.36 -1.97
C LYS A 276 26.62 16.08 -3.23
N HIS A 277 26.96 15.55 -4.41
CA HIS A 277 26.52 16.12 -5.68
C HIS A 277 25.00 16.21 -5.80
N LEU A 278 24.28 15.15 -5.41
CA LEU A 278 22.81 15.14 -5.42
C LEU A 278 22.23 16.15 -4.41
N ALA A 279 22.81 16.23 -3.21
CA ALA A 279 22.34 17.14 -2.17
C ALA A 279 22.57 18.62 -2.54
N ASP A 280 23.71 18.94 -3.15
CA ASP A 280 24.02 20.28 -3.63
C ASP A 280 23.08 20.72 -4.77
N ARG A 281 22.55 19.76 -5.53
CA ARG A 281 21.48 19.98 -6.52
C ARG A 281 20.05 19.99 -5.94
N ASN A 282 19.91 19.89 -4.62
CA ASN A 282 18.62 19.86 -3.91
C ASN A 282 17.67 18.76 -4.42
N VAL A 283 18.23 17.58 -4.74
CA VAL A 283 17.43 16.41 -5.14
C VAL A 283 16.52 15.99 -3.97
N ARG A 284 15.24 15.79 -4.25
CA ARG A 284 14.22 15.44 -3.24
C ARG A 284 13.68 14.05 -3.50
N LEU A 285 13.79 13.18 -2.50
CA LEU A 285 13.28 11.81 -2.56
C LEU A 285 11.87 11.70 -1.99
N ILE A 286 11.50 12.58 -1.06
CA ILE A 286 10.16 12.65 -0.49
C ILE A 286 9.48 13.91 -1.02
N ASN A 287 8.35 13.73 -1.70
CA ASN A 287 7.52 14.83 -2.20
C ASN A 287 6.05 14.59 -1.89
N LEU A 288 5.61 15.08 -0.73
CA LEU A 288 4.23 14.95 -0.26
C LEU A 288 3.22 15.65 -1.18
N GLU A 289 3.63 16.74 -1.84
CA GLU A 289 2.75 17.51 -2.72
C GLU A 289 2.55 16.87 -4.09
N ALA A 290 3.52 16.09 -4.58
CA ALA A 290 3.40 15.40 -5.86
C ALA A 290 2.20 14.45 -5.85
N HIS A 291 2.05 13.66 -4.79
CA HIS A 291 0.92 12.75 -4.65
C HIS A 291 -0.42 13.50 -4.60
N THR A 292 -0.53 14.55 -3.77
CA THR A 292 -1.75 15.37 -3.69
C THR A 292 -2.13 15.94 -5.06
N LYS A 293 -1.16 16.40 -5.86
CA LYS A 293 -1.39 16.93 -7.22
C LYS A 293 -1.89 15.85 -8.17
N LEU A 294 -1.28 14.66 -8.13
CA LEU A 294 -1.68 13.53 -8.99
C LEU A 294 -3.09 13.06 -8.66
N VAL A 295 -3.37 12.85 -7.37
CA VAL A 295 -4.66 12.33 -6.89
C VAL A 295 -5.76 13.38 -6.97
N LYS A 296 -5.46 14.68 -7.03
CA LYS A 296 -6.47 15.74 -7.27
C LYS A 296 -7.23 15.59 -8.59
N LYS A 297 -6.64 14.97 -9.62
CA LYS A 297 -7.29 14.81 -10.93
C LYS A 297 -8.63 14.07 -10.77
N VAL A 298 -9.74 14.67 -11.24
CA VAL A 298 -11.10 14.13 -10.99
C VAL A 298 -11.27 12.70 -11.50
N ASN A 299 -10.69 12.40 -12.67
CA ASN A 299 -10.77 11.07 -13.28
C ASN A 299 -9.77 10.06 -12.75
N LYS A 300 -8.81 10.49 -11.91
CA LYS A 300 -7.85 9.57 -11.28
C LYS A 300 -8.43 9.01 -10.00
N ARG A 301 -8.43 7.69 -9.86
CA ARG A 301 -8.81 6.99 -8.64
C ARG A 301 -7.85 7.29 -7.49
N ALA A 302 -8.31 7.19 -6.25
CA ALA A 302 -7.43 7.31 -5.09
C ALA A 302 -6.53 6.09 -4.96
N ILE A 303 -7.06 4.91 -5.27
CA ILE A 303 -6.40 3.62 -5.16
C ILE A 303 -6.10 3.10 -6.57
N SER A 304 -4.85 2.73 -6.83
CA SER A 304 -4.47 2.12 -8.11
C SER A 304 -5.23 0.81 -8.36
N ARG A 305 -5.70 0.59 -9.59
CA ARG A 305 -6.34 -0.67 -10.01
C ARG A 305 -5.34 -1.78 -10.25
N THR A 306 -4.05 -1.47 -10.36
CA THR A 306 -3.02 -2.49 -10.48
C THR A 306 -3.13 -3.44 -9.29
N ARG A 307 -3.11 -4.74 -9.59
CA ARG A 307 -3.23 -5.82 -8.60
C ARG A 307 -2.13 -5.76 -7.51
N TYR A 308 -1.09 -4.96 -7.78
CA TYR A 308 0.10 -4.67 -7.00
C TYR A 308 0.26 -3.14 -6.95
N GLY A 309 0.34 -2.51 -5.78
CA GLY A 309 0.36 -1.04 -5.65
C GLY A 309 1.55 -0.36 -6.34
N TYR A 310 1.58 0.98 -6.31
CA TYR A 310 2.76 1.81 -6.57
C TYR A 310 3.50 1.72 -7.90
N ASP A 311 3.02 0.99 -8.89
CA ASP A 311 3.51 1.12 -10.26
C ASP A 311 2.36 1.56 -11.17
N ASP A 312 2.44 2.80 -11.61
CA ASP A 312 1.59 3.37 -12.65
C ASP A 312 2.32 3.17 -13.99
N PRO A 313 1.94 2.18 -14.82
CA PRO A 313 2.39 2.14 -16.21
C PRO A 313 1.69 3.21 -17.07
N GLU A 314 0.68 3.94 -16.55
CA GLU A 314 -0.05 4.98 -17.29
C GLU A 314 0.73 6.33 -17.31
N ILE A 315 1.93 6.30 -17.88
CA ILE A 315 2.39 7.39 -18.75
C ILE A 315 2.15 7.06 -20.23
N GLU A 316 1.77 5.83 -20.57
CA GLU A 316 1.40 5.45 -21.93
C GLU A 316 0.00 4.82 -21.96
N ASP A 317 -1.04 5.66 -21.90
CA ASP A 317 -2.33 5.39 -22.58
C ASP A 317 -3.03 6.73 -22.80
N GLN A 318 -2.40 7.50 -23.67
CA GLN A 318 -3.05 8.51 -24.46
C GLN A 318 -4.04 7.82 -25.42
N PHE A 319 -5.32 8.20 -25.32
CA PHE A 319 -6.36 8.02 -26.32
C PHE A 319 -6.78 6.58 -26.68
N HIS A 320 -7.86 6.13 -26.05
CA HIS A 320 -9.00 5.65 -26.82
C HIS A 320 -10.29 6.19 -26.20
N ASP A 321 -10.59 7.46 -26.52
CA ASP A 321 -11.99 7.90 -26.62
C ASP A 321 -12.63 7.04 -27.71
N GLY A 322 -13.43 6.07 -27.30
CA GLY A 322 -14.41 5.41 -28.15
C GLY A 322 -15.74 6.05 -27.87
N ASP A 323 -16.15 6.95 -28.76
CA ASP A 323 -17.46 7.58 -28.82
C ASP A 323 -18.56 6.56 -28.55
N ASN A 324 -19.45 6.89 -27.62
CA ASN A 324 -20.76 6.26 -27.55
C ASN A 324 -21.79 7.36 -27.31
N ASP A 325 -21.98 8.17 -28.34
CA ASP A 325 -23.18 8.97 -28.51
C ASP A 325 -24.37 8.02 -28.68
N TYR A 326 -25.04 7.73 -27.57
CA TYR A 326 -26.38 7.19 -27.56
C TYR A 326 -27.33 8.29 -27.09
N ASP A 327 -27.94 9.00 -28.04
CA ASP A 327 -29.05 9.92 -27.81
C ASP A 327 -30.36 9.10 -27.82
N PRO A 328 -31.07 8.94 -26.68
CA PRO A 328 -32.29 8.14 -26.62
C PRO A 328 -33.53 8.84 -27.20
N TRP A 329 -33.38 9.93 -27.97
CA TRP A 329 -34.52 10.70 -28.51
C TRP A 329 -34.40 11.07 -30.01
N ALA A 330 -33.63 10.32 -30.80
CA ALA A 330 -33.66 10.43 -32.26
C ALA A 330 -34.62 9.38 -32.85
N ASP A 331 -35.85 9.86 -33.12
CA ASP A 331 -37.01 9.27 -33.83
C ASP A 331 -37.74 8.06 -33.20
#